data_AF-A0A6N7NU31-F1
#
_entry.id   AF-A0A6N7NU31-F1
#
_cell.length_a   1.000
_cell.length_b   1.000
_cell.length_c   1.000
_cell.angle_alpha   90.00
_cell.angle_beta   90.00
_cell.angle_gamma   90.00
#
_symmetry.space_group_name_H-M   'P 1'
#
loop_
_entity.id
_entity.type
_entity.pdbx_description
1 polymer ?
#
loop_
_entity_poly.entity_id
_entity_poly.type
_entity_poly.pdbx_seq_one_letter_code
_entity_poly.pdbx_strand_id
1 'polypeptide(L)'
;MRLLMLLPALLFAALPASADALQCGEYRSADGGMALVFTTPSSGYRHNDIREREPLWVDRSAAQTRLVMLDDGVAQPIRISADGHRIEDDVVTYTLSHSRACAIEPSVMDGSCRAAGSHCIAQLPTASPGQALRACNEGVGAGCSTLLRQLRENSAAVANDTGPARFERPGICREPTPGHDPEACETQTSDALAAAMQQLGERLQQVDEDAPDSPLPGAARDRLQQLCLQHRGGRFCTEVAEQQLIALEPALAVQALQVVCDAGRASACERVAPLRELGTDLRLVPLQQVPCGRYQADGGAIDRLDFGDGTRGRLEDGAIHLQQDGETLVLRQLGNGDLLGMDTQTGYQRYQPVPGTAQCTPPREGRGSP
;
A
#
# COMPACT_ATOMS: atom_id res chain seq x y z
N MET A 1 -81.95 -25.75 -1.53
CA MET A 1 -81.57 -24.39 -1.11
C MET A 1 -80.30 -24.46 -0.27
N ARG A 2 -79.24 -23.81 -0.76
CA ARG A 2 -78.00 -23.34 -0.09
C ARG A 2 -77.15 -24.34 0.71
N LEU A 3 -76.13 -24.85 0.01
CA LEU A 3 -74.85 -25.35 0.55
C LEU A 3 -74.07 -24.16 1.15
N LEU A 4 -73.65 -24.26 2.42
CA LEU A 4 -72.74 -23.29 3.04
C LEU A 4 -71.32 -23.88 3.00
N MET A 5 -70.52 -23.45 2.01
CA MET A 5 -69.08 -23.75 1.96
C MET A 5 -68.34 -22.84 2.94
N LEU A 6 -67.69 -23.43 3.94
CA LEU A 6 -66.68 -22.78 4.77
C LEU A 6 -65.32 -22.94 4.05
N LEU A 7 -64.84 -21.87 3.41
CA LEU A 7 -63.44 -21.77 2.96
C LEU A 7 -62.55 -21.49 4.18
N PRO A 8 -61.47 -22.26 4.41
CA PRO A 8 -60.40 -21.80 5.29
C PRO A 8 -59.61 -20.73 4.53
N ALA A 9 -59.57 -19.52 5.07
CA ALA A 9 -58.63 -18.49 4.65
C ALA A 9 -57.21 -18.97 4.97
N LEU A 10 -56.53 -19.51 3.96
CA LEU A 10 -55.08 -19.71 3.98
C LEU A 10 -54.43 -18.32 4.07
N LEU A 11 -54.10 -17.89 5.30
CA LEU A 11 -53.11 -16.86 5.52
C LEU A 11 -51.78 -17.39 4.96
N PHE A 12 -51.41 -16.95 3.76
CA PHE A 12 -50.02 -16.95 3.36
C PHE A 12 -49.29 -16.01 4.32
N ALA A 13 -48.70 -16.57 5.38
CA ALA A 13 -47.59 -15.90 6.04
C ALA A 13 -46.52 -15.72 4.96
N ALA A 14 -46.40 -14.49 4.44
CA ALA A 14 -45.23 -14.10 3.68
C ALA A 14 -44.04 -14.28 4.62
N LEU A 15 -43.29 -15.37 4.44
CA LEU A 15 -41.94 -15.46 4.98
C LEU A 15 -41.20 -14.19 4.51
N PRO A 16 -40.38 -13.56 5.35
CA PRO A 16 -39.53 -12.47 4.87
C PRO A 16 -38.78 -13.01 3.65
N ALA A 17 -38.99 -12.37 2.50
CA ALA A 17 -38.26 -12.69 1.28
C ALA A 17 -36.77 -12.72 1.66
N SER A 18 -36.19 -13.90 1.51
CA SER A 18 -34.88 -14.28 2.00
C SER A 18 -33.83 -13.23 1.65
N ALA A 19 -32.98 -12.91 2.62
CA ALA A 19 -31.74 -12.14 2.45
C ALA A 19 -30.69 -12.81 1.51
N ASP A 20 -31.11 -13.81 0.72
CA ASP A 20 -30.40 -14.56 -0.32
C ASP A 20 -30.57 -13.94 -1.73
N ALA A 21 -31.06 -12.71 -1.83
CA ALA A 21 -31.47 -12.12 -3.10
C ALA A 21 -30.32 -11.83 -4.09
N LEU A 22 -29.04 -11.82 -3.68
CA LEU A 22 -27.96 -11.48 -4.61
C LEU A 22 -27.76 -12.61 -5.64
N GLN A 23 -27.97 -12.30 -6.92
CA GLN A 23 -27.71 -13.24 -8.01
C GLN A 23 -26.23 -13.21 -8.39
N CYS A 24 -25.64 -14.38 -8.65
CA CYS A 24 -24.32 -14.39 -9.26
C CYS A 24 -24.42 -13.91 -10.71
N GLY A 25 -23.41 -13.16 -11.13
CA GLY A 25 -23.46 -12.51 -12.43
C GLY A 25 -22.67 -11.22 -12.45
N GLU A 26 -22.82 -10.51 -13.55
CA GLU A 26 -22.21 -9.21 -13.79
C GLU A 26 -23.27 -8.12 -13.67
N TYR A 27 -23.04 -7.20 -12.74
CA TYR A 27 -23.82 -5.99 -12.56
C TYR A 27 -23.04 -4.80 -13.11
N ARG A 28 -23.66 -4.00 -13.98
CA ARG A 28 -23.02 -2.82 -14.58
C ARG A 28 -23.59 -1.54 -14.04
N SER A 29 -22.74 -0.55 -13.83
CA SER A 29 -23.15 0.83 -13.53
C SER A 29 -23.91 1.42 -14.72
N ALA A 30 -24.74 2.43 -14.45
CA ALA A 30 -25.56 3.08 -15.48
C ALA A 30 -24.73 3.74 -16.60
N ASP A 31 -23.53 4.22 -16.28
CA ASP A 31 -22.58 4.80 -17.25
C ASP A 31 -21.72 3.73 -17.97
N GLY A 32 -21.87 2.45 -17.60
CA GLY A 32 -21.12 1.33 -18.15
C GLY A 32 -19.65 1.26 -17.74
N GLY A 33 -19.15 2.26 -17.01
CA GLY A 33 -17.74 2.40 -16.67
C GLY A 33 -17.29 1.46 -15.55
N MET A 34 -18.20 0.91 -14.75
CA MET A 34 -17.92 0.02 -13.63
C MET A 34 -18.77 -1.25 -13.70
N ALA A 35 -18.19 -2.36 -13.25
CA ALA A 35 -18.87 -3.63 -13.10
C ALA A 35 -18.56 -4.28 -11.74
N LEU A 36 -19.58 -4.90 -11.14
CA LEU A 36 -19.43 -5.81 -10.02
C LEU A 36 -19.73 -7.22 -10.53
N VAL A 37 -18.77 -8.13 -10.41
CA VAL A 37 -18.91 -9.51 -10.86
C VAL A 37 -18.92 -10.44 -9.66
N PHE A 38 -20.08 -11.03 -9.36
CA PHE A 38 -20.24 -11.97 -8.26
C PHE A 38 -20.09 -13.40 -8.74
N THR A 39 -19.25 -14.14 -8.03
CA THR A 39 -18.90 -15.52 -8.35
C THR A 39 -19.55 -16.54 -7.43
N THR A 40 -19.76 -16.12 -6.19
CA THR A 40 -20.58 -16.77 -5.16
C THR A 40 -21.60 -15.74 -4.66
N PRO A 41 -22.57 -16.13 -3.81
CA PRO A 41 -23.52 -15.19 -3.22
C PRO A 41 -22.89 -14.07 -2.39
N SER A 42 -21.61 -14.19 -2.01
CA SER A 42 -20.93 -13.20 -1.16
C SER A 42 -19.58 -12.74 -1.68
N SER A 43 -18.98 -13.41 -2.67
CA SER A 43 -17.64 -13.09 -3.19
C SER A 43 -17.67 -12.71 -4.66
N GLY A 44 -16.82 -11.76 -5.01
CA GLY A 44 -16.69 -11.30 -6.38
C GLY A 44 -15.47 -10.41 -6.57
N TYR A 45 -15.52 -9.62 -7.63
CA TYR A 45 -14.57 -8.54 -7.86
C TYR A 45 -15.27 -7.33 -8.49
N ARG A 46 -14.76 -6.14 -8.18
CA ARG A 46 -15.06 -4.91 -8.91
C ARG A 46 -14.12 -4.82 -10.09
N HIS A 47 -14.61 -4.33 -11.22
CA HIS A 47 -13.82 -4.14 -12.43
C HIS A 47 -14.27 -2.86 -13.14
N ASN A 48 -13.34 -2.16 -13.76
CA ASN A 48 -13.60 -1.15 -14.77
C ASN A 48 -12.51 -1.24 -15.85
N ASP A 49 -12.70 -0.55 -16.96
CA ASP A 49 -11.78 -0.64 -18.09
C ASP A 49 -10.39 -0.02 -17.81
N ILE A 50 -10.24 0.71 -16.70
CA ILE A 50 -9.06 1.53 -16.36
C ILE A 50 -8.32 1.00 -15.13
N ARG A 51 -9.02 0.36 -14.18
CA ARG A 51 -8.48 -0.14 -12.91
C ARG A 51 -8.64 -1.65 -12.79
N GLU A 52 -7.81 -2.15 -11.91
CA GLU A 52 -7.60 -3.56 -11.62
C GLU A 52 -8.88 -4.27 -11.14
N ARG A 53 -8.97 -5.59 -11.38
CA ARG A 53 -10.00 -6.41 -10.73
C ARG A 53 -9.71 -6.43 -9.24
N GLU A 54 -10.65 -5.88 -8.49
CA GLU A 54 -10.47 -5.67 -7.07
C GLU A 54 -11.36 -6.65 -6.31
N PRO A 55 -10.78 -7.61 -5.57
CA PRO A 55 -11.55 -8.60 -4.84
C PRO A 55 -12.49 -7.93 -3.85
N LEU A 56 -13.72 -8.42 -3.80
CA LEU A 56 -14.75 -7.90 -2.90
C LEU A 56 -15.51 -9.01 -2.20
N TRP A 57 -16.14 -8.63 -1.10
CA TRP A 57 -16.99 -9.47 -0.28
C TRP A 57 -18.26 -8.70 0.14
N VAL A 58 -19.40 -9.39 0.20
CA VAL A 58 -20.65 -8.84 0.71
C VAL A 58 -20.79 -9.22 2.18
N ASP A 59 -20.58 -8.25 3.06
CA ASP A 59 -20.78 -8.39 4.50
C ASP A 59 -22.25 -8.15 4.87
N ARG A 60 -22.87 -9.18 5.42
CA ARG A 60 -24.25 -9.15 5.92
C ARG A 60 -24.35 -9.18 7.44
N SER A 61 -23.22 -9.21 8.15
CA SER A 61 -23.18 -9.22 9.62
C SER A 61 -23.49 -7.85 10.24
N ALA A 62 -23.30 -6.77 9.47
CA ALA A 62 -23.59 -5.41 9.87
C ALA A 62 -25.10 -5.10 9.78
N ALA A 63 -25.56 -4.08 10.53
CA ALA A 63 -26.96 -3.65 10.52
C ALA A 63 -27.47 -3.25 9.12
N GLN A 64 -26.57 -2.77 8.26
CA GLN A 64 -26.80 -2.57 6.84
C GLN A 64 -25.77 -3.40 6.07
N THR A 65 -26.20 -4.10 5.00
CA THR A 65 -25.30 -4.86 4.12
C THR A 65 -24.21 -3.94 3.56
N ARG A 66 -22.98 -4.44 3.49
CA ARG A 66 -21.83 -3.68 3.01
C ARG A 66 -21.08 -4.43 1.92
N LEU A 67 -20.60 -3.68 0.94
CA LEU A 67 -19.61 -4.14 -0.02
C LEU A 67 -18.23 -3.86 0.57
N VAL A 68 -17.44 -4.89 0.80
CA VAL A 68 -16.10 -4.82 1.37
C VAL A 68 -15.10 -5.08 0.28
N MET A 69 -14.35 -4.06 -0.10
CA MET A 69 -13.21 -4.14 -0.99
C MET A 69 -12.01 -4.65 -0.18
N LEU A 70 -11.49 -5.81 -0.56
CA LEU A 70 -10.55 -6.59 0.28
C LEU A 70 -9.11 -6.11 0.14
N ASP A 71 -8.74 -5.57 -1.02
CA ASP A 71 -7.36 -5.11 -1.31
C ASP A 71 -7.09 -3.74 -0.68
N ASP A 72 -8.03 -2.79 -0.76
CA ASP A 72 -7.89 -1.42 -0.24
C ASP A 72 -8.39 -1.25 1.20
N GLY A 73 -9.19 -2.19 1.70
CA GLY A 73 -9.77 -2.14 3.04
C GLY A 73 -10.88 -1.10 3.14
N VAL A 74 -11.73 -0.99 2.12
CA VAL A 74 -12.88 -0.08 2.12
C VAL A 74 -14.17 -0.88 2.26
N ALA A 75 -14.99 -0.56 3.25
CA ALA A 75 -16.34 -1.11 3.40
C ALA A 75 -17.37 -0.02 3.13
N GLN A 76 -18.27 -0.22 2.17
CA GLN A 76 -19.31 0.74 1.78
C GLN A 76 -20.71 0.17 2.01
N PRO A 77 -21.66 0.97 2.54
CA PRO A 77 -23.03 0.52 2.67
C PRO A 77 -23.65 0.30 1.28
N ILE A 78 -24.40 -0.78 1.13
CA ILE A 78 -25.16 -1.07 -0.09
C ILE A 78 -26.59 -1.47 0.24
N ARG A 79 -27.48 -1.32 -0.74
CA ARG A 79 -28.83 -1.89 -0.75
C ARG A 79 -28.94 -2.83 -1.94
N ILE A 80 -29.50 -4.01 -1.70
CA ILE A 80 -29.78 -5.01 -2.74
C ILE A 80 -31.29 -5.06 -2.91
N SER A 81 -31.77 -4.94 -4.15
CA SER A 81 -33.20 -5.04 -4.44
C SER A 81 -33.74 -6.42 -4.09
N ALA A 82 -35.04 -6.50 -3.77
CA ALA A 82 -35.68 -7.76 -3.37
C ALA A 82 -35.62 -8.84 -4.45
N ASP A 83 -35.56 -8.46 -5.73
CA ASP A 83 -35.41 -9.37 -6.88
C ASP A 83 -33.95 -9.73 -7.18
N GLY A 84 -32.98 -9.10 -6.50
CA GLY A 84 -31.57 -9.35 -6.71
C GLY A 84 -30.94 -8.68 -7.92
N HIS A 85 -31.69 -7.93 -8.72
CA HIS A 85 -31.21 -7.40 -9.99
C HIS A 85 -30.55 -6.03 -9.86
N ARG A 86 -30.65 -5.37 -8.71
CA ARG A 86 -30.11 -4.03 -8.48
C ARG A 86 -29.30 -3.96 -7.19
N ILE A 87 -28.15 -3.31 -7.28
CA ILE A 87 -27.30 -2.97 -6.14
C ILE A 87 -27.10 -1.47 -6.16
N GLU A 88 -27.35 -0.82 -5.03
CA GLU A 88 -27.22 0.62 -4.87
C GLU A 88 -26.25 0.92 -3.74
N ASP A 89 -25.20 1.68 -4.03
CA ASP A 89 -24.48 2.44 -3.01
C ASP A 89 -24.99 3.90 -3.00
N ASP A 90 -24.35 4.77 -2.22
CA ASP A 90 -24.77 6.18 -2.09
C ASP A 90 -24.53 7.03 -3.36
N VAL A 91 -23.75 6.52 -4.33
CA VAL A 91 -23.29 7.24 -5.52
C VAL A 91 -23.66 6.53 -6.83
N VAL A 92 -23.62 5.20 -6.84
CA VAL A 92 -23.73 4.36 -8.04
C VAL A 92 -24.84 3.33 -7.89
N THR A 93 -25.64 3.19 -8.94
CA THR A 93 -26.58 2.09 -9.13
C THR A 93 -26.02 1.10 -10.14
N TYR A 94 -25.93 -0.17 -9.73
CA TYR A 94 -25.56 -1.28 -10.59
C TYR A 94 -26.79 -2.13 -10.90
N THR A 95 -26.93 -2.54 -12.16
CA THR A 95 -28.03 -3.42 -12.62
C THR A 95 -27.45 -4.70 -13.22
N LEU A 96 -28.08 -5.83 -12.91
CA LEU A 96 -27.69 -7.14 -13.42
C LEU A 96 -27.79 -7.16 -14.95
N SER A 97 -26.64 -7.31 -15.60
CA SER A 97 -26.52 -7.40 -17.05
C SER A 97 -26.49 -8.84 -17.53
N HIS A 98 -25.76 -9.72 -16.83
CA HIS A 98 -25.65 -11.14 -17.17
C HIS A 98 -25.73 -11.98 -15.90
N SER A 99 -26.69 -12.88 -15.81
CA SER A 99 -26.77 -13.84 -14.70
C SER A 99 -25.91 -15.08 -14.98
N ARG A 100 -25.50 -15.76 -13.91
CA ARG A 100 -24.78 -17.03 -13.99
C ARG A 100 -25.09 -17.90 -12.77
N ALA A 101 -24.80 -19.20 -12.87
CA ALA A 101 -24.84 -20.08 -11.71
C ALA A 101 -23.78 -19.67 -10.68
N CYS A 102 -24.18 -19.59 -9.41
CA CYS A 102 -23.25 -19.37 -8.31
C CYS A 102 -22.34 -20.58 -8.12
N ALA A 103 -21.06 -20.33 -7.85
CA ALA A 103 -20.20 -21.34 -7.26
C ALA A 103 -20.58 -21.55 -5.79
N ILE A 104 -20.12 -22.66 -5.22
CA ILE A 104 -20.30 -22.96 -3.80
C ILE A 104 -19.53 -21.91 -2.98
N GLU A 105 -20.21 -21.28 -2.02
CA GLU A 105 -19.56 -20.34 -1.10
C GLU A 105 -18.53 -21.10 -0.24
N PRO A 106 -17.30 -20.60 -0.10
CA PRO A 106 -16.34 -21.15 0.84
C PRO A 106 -16.90 -21.12 2.26
N SER A 107 -16.59 -22.15 3.07
CA SER A 107 -16.95 -22.15 4.48
C SER A 107 -16.29 -20.98 5.19
N VAL A 108 -17.10 -20.16 5.85
CA VAL A 108 -16.63 -19.04 6.66
C VAL A 108 -16.42 -19.52 8.08
N MET A 109 -15.24 -19.27 8.65
CA MET A 109 -14.95 -19.60 10.04
C MET A 109 -15.49 -18.50 10.98
N ASP A 110 -16.08 -18.89 12.11
CA ASP A 110 -16.52 -17.92 13.12
C ASP A 110 -15.34 -17.08 13.63
N GLY A 111 -15.58 -15.77 13.76
CA GLY A 111 -14.55 -14.81 14.18
C GLY A 111 -13.47 -14.52 13.12
N SER A 112 -13.62 -15.04 11.90
CA SER A 112 -12.80 -14.64 10.74
C SER A 112 -13.18 -13.25 10.24
N CYS A 113 -12.27 -12.60 9.53
CA CYS A 113 -12.58 -11.39 8.77
C CYS A 113 -13.65 -11.64 7.71
N ARG A 114 -13.75 -12.85 7.12
CA ARG A 114 -14.85 -13.16 6.19
C ARG A 114 -16.21 -13.27 6.88
N ALA A 115 -16.25 -13.61 8.17
CA ALA A 115 -17.49 -13.64 8.96
C ALA A 115 -18.01 -12.24 9.29
N ALA A 116 -17.10 -11.29 9.54
CA ALA A 116 -17.41 -9.92 9.93
C ALA A 116 -16.51 -8.92 9.19
N GLY A 117 -16.66 -8.86 7.87
CA GLY A 117 -15.77 -8.13 6.95
C GLY A 117 -15.57 -6.68 7.32
N SER A 118 -16.67 -5.93 7.48
CA SER A 118 -16.62 -4.50 7.74
C SER A 118 -16.01 -4.19 9.11
N HIS A 119 -16.32 -5.01 10.11
CA HIS A 119 -15.75 -4.88 11.44
C HIS A 119 -14.25 -5.19 11.44
N CYS A 120 -13.83 -6.26 10.77
CA CYS A 120 -12.41 -6.58 10.61
C CYS A 120 -11.65 -5.43 9.95
N ILE A 121 -12.14 -4.95 8.80
CA ILE A 121 -11.53 -3.82 8.08
C ILE A 121 -11.40 -2.59 8.97
N ALA A 122 -12.44 -2.23 9.73
CA ALA A 122 -12.41 -1.09 10.63
C ALA A 122 -11.37 -1.23 11.77
N GLN A 123 -11.01 -2.46 12.16
CA GLN A 123 -10.03 -2.74 13.20
C GLN A 123 -8.60 -2.87 12.69
N LEU A 124 -8.39 -3.06 11.38
CA LEU A 124 -7.05 -3.25 10.82
C LEU A 124 -6.04 -2.14 11.18
N PRO A 125 -6.40 -0.83 11.19
CA PRO A 125 -5.44 0.23 11.51
C PRO A 125 -4.74 0.05 12.86
N THR A 126 -5.45 -0.48 13.86
CA THR A 126 -4.98 -0.70 15.23
C THR A 126 -4.80 -2.18 15.57
N ALA A 127 -4.89 -3.07 14.58
CA ALA A 127 -4.75 -4.51 14.78
C ALA A 127 -3.36 -4.88 15.25
N SER A 128 -3.24 -5.88 16.10
CA SER A 128 -1.95 -6.51 16.43
C SER A 128 -1.36 -7.23 15.20
N PRO A 129 -0.04 -7.50 15.17
CA PRO A 129 0.58 -8.26 14.09
C PRO A 129 -0.05 -9.63 13.84
N GLY A 130 -0.49 -10.31 14.92
CA GLY A 130 -1.19 -11.59 14.81
C GLY A 130 -2.58 -11.47 14.17
N GLN A 131 -3.29 -10.38 14.41
CA GLN A 131 -4.58 -10.11 13.77
C GLN A 131 -4.41 -9.73 12.30
N ALA A 132 -3.44 -8.88 11.96
CA ALA A 132 -3.13 -8.52 10.58
C ALA A 132 -2.69 -9.74 9.75
N LEU A 133 -1.82 -10.60 10.33
CA LEU A 133 -1.42 -11.86 9.70
C LEU A 133 -2.60 -12.81 9.49
N ARG A 134 -3.51 -12.92 10.46
CA ARG A 134 -4.72 -13.74 10.29
C ARG A 134 -5.59 -13.23 9.14
N ALA A 135 -5.88 -11.94 9.12
CA ALA A 135 -6.65 -11.31 8.03
C ALA A 135 -5.98 -11.55 6.67
N CYS A 136 -4.65 -11.40 6.60
CA CYS A 136 -3.88 -11.70 5.40
C CYS A 136 -4.04 -13.16 4.95
N ASN A 137 -3.87 -14.14 5.86
CA ASN A 137 -4.04 -15.56 5.57
C ASN A 137 -5.46 -15.93 5.13
N GLU A 138 -6.46 -15.14 5.50
CA GLU A 138 -7.84 -15.29 5.04
C GLU A 138 -8.08 -14.68 3.64
N GLY A 139 -7.05 -14.08 3.03
CA GLY A 139 -7.12 -13.42 1.74
C GLY A 139 -7.70 -12.00 1.79
N VAL A 140 -7.56 -11.31 2.92
CA VAL A 140 -7.84 -9.88 3.04
C VAL A 140 -6.56 -9.10 2.72
N GLY A 141 -6.47 -8.54 1.52
CA GLY A 141 -5.29 -7.81 1.05
C GLY A 141 -4.89 -6.65 1.96
N ALA A 142 -5.84 -5.88 2.47
CA ALA A 142 -5.60 -4.81 3.43
C ALA A 142 -4.98 -5.30 4.75
N GLY A 143 -5.25 -6.55 5.14
CA GLY A 143 -4.60 -7.20 6.27
C GLY A 143 -3.12 -7.48 5.99
N CYS A 144 -2.79 -7.89 4.77
CA CYS A 144 -1.40 -8.08 4.34
C CYS A 144 -0.62 -6.75 4.28
N SER A 145 -1.22 -5.70 3.71
CA SER A 145 -0.63 -4.36 3.69
C SER A 145 -0.44 -3.80 5.10
N THR A 146 -1.39 -4.05 6.01
CA THR A 146 -1.26 -3.67 7.44
C THR A 146 -0.08 -4.40 8.09
N LEU A 147 0.07 -5.71 7.86
CA LEU A 147 1.19 -6.49 8.37
C LEU A 147 2.54 -5.95 7.88
N LEU A 148 2.63 -5.64 6.58
CA LEU A 148 3.83 -5.07 5.97
C LEU A 148 4.18 -3.71 6.58
N ARG A 149 3.21 -2.82 6.76
CA ARG A 149 3.39 -1.52 7.43
C ARG A 149 3.95 -1.70 8.84
N GLN A 150 3.36 -2.59 9.64
CA GLN A 150 3.82 -2.85 11.01
C GLN A 150 5.25 -3.41 11.05
N LEU A 151 5.63 -4.25 10.09
CA LEU A 151 7.01 -4.73 9.98
C LEU A 151 8.00 -3.60 9.68
N ARG A 152 7.60 -2.62 8.84
CA ARG A 152 8.41 -1.43 8.56
C ARG A 152 8.55 -0.54 9.79
N GLU A 153 7.44 -0.22 10.46
CA GLU A 153 7.42 0.57 11.70
C GLU A 153 8.31 -0.04 12.79
N ASN A 154 8.21 -1.37 12.99
CA ASN A 154 9.06 -2.07 13.96
C ASN A 154 10.54 -2.07 13.57
N SER A 155 10.85 -2.17 12.28
CA SER A 155 12.25 -2.14 11.80
C SER A 155 12.85 -0.75 11.96
N ALA A 156 12.06 0.30 11.68
CA ALA A 156 12.45 1.69 11.92
C ALA A 156 12.65 1.96 13.43
N ALA A 157 11.77 1.45 14.29
CA ALA A 157 11.92 1.60 15.74
C ALA A 157 13.21 0.93 16.26
N VAL A 158 13.58 -0.24 15.73
CA VAL A 158 14.83 -0.93 16.08
C VAL A 158 16.05 -0.18 15.54
N ALA A 159 16.00 0.35 14.31
CA ALA A 159 17.07 1.16 13.75
C ALA A 159 17.30 2.46 14.54
N ASN A 160 16.22 3.02 15.09
CA ASN A 160 16.23 4.24 15.90
C ASN A 160 16.44 4.00 17.39
N ASP A 161 16.67 2.75 17.84
CA ASP A 161 17.11 2.43 19.20
C ASP A 161 18.61 2.77 19.36
N THR A 162 18.95 4.03 19.07
CA THR A 162 20.08 4.68 19.72
C THR A 162 19.68 4.82 21.19
N GLY A 163 20.23 3.95 22.04
CA GLY A 163 19.80 3.72 23.42
C GLY A 163 19.50 4.98 24.25
N PRO A 164 18.86 4.82 25.43
CA PRO A 164 18.09 5.86 26.09
C PRO A 164 18.83 7.19 26.10
N ALA A 165 18.23 8.23 25.52
CA ALA A 165 18.72 9.60 25.59
C ALA A 165 19.04 9.89 27.06
N ARG A 166 20.33 9.93 27.40
CA ARG A 166 20.76 10.23 28.77
C ARG A 166 20.41 11.68 29.00
N PHE A 167 19.34 11.91 29.75
CA PHE A 167 19.04 13.24 30.27
C PHE A 167 20.21 13.67 31.15
N GLU A 168 21.07 14.50 30.59
CA GLU A 168 22.22 15.00 31.31
C GLU A 168 21.76 16.18 32.15
N ARG A 169 21.67 15.97 33.48
CA ARG A 169 21.19 16.99 34.43
C ARG A 169 22.01 18.28 34.27
N PRO A 170 21.37 19.46 34.16
CA PRO A 170 22.06 20.75 34.06
C PRO A 170 23.10 20.95 35.17
N GLY A 171 24.23 21.58 34.85
CA GLY A 171 25.35 21.74 35.78
C GLY A 171 25.00 22.45 37.09
N ILE A 172 24.06 23.41 37.06
CA ILE A 172 23.58 24.16 38.24
C ILE A 172 22.79 23.29 39.24
N CYS A 173 22.28 22.15 38.78
CA CYS A 173 21.55 21.17 39.57
C CYS A 173 22.44 20.01 40.05
N ARG A 174 23.76 20.07 39.82
CA ARG A 174 24.71 19.07 40.32
C ARG A 174 25.24 19.53 41.68
N GLU A 175 24.91 18.77 42.72
CA GLU A 175 25.51 18.99 44.03
C GLU A 175 26.95 18.44 44.04
N PRO A 176 27.92 19.09 44.73
CA PRO A 176 27.81 20.30 45.54
C PRO A 176 28.63 21.46 44.91
N THR A 177 28.07 22.18 43.95
CA THR A 177 28.68 23.45 43.49
C THR A 177 28.23 24.62 44.37
N PRO A 178 29.14 25.48 44.87
CA PRO A 178 28.76 26.75 45.51
C PRO A 178 28.01 27.63 44.50
N GLY A 179 26.78 28.05 44.84
CA GLY A 179 25.89 28.78 43.91
C GLY A 179 24.63 28.00 43.49
N HIS A 180 24.26 26.94 44.22
CA HIS A 180 23.00 26.24 44.02
C HIS A 180 21.81 27.17 44.29
N ASP A 181 21.17 27.60 43.20
CA ASP A 181 19.91 28.34 43.21
C ASP A 181 18.79 27.36 42.79
N PRO A 182 17.88 27.01 43.71
CA PRO A 182 16.83 26.03 43.45
C PRO A 182 15.84 26.52 42.38
N GLU A 183 15.57 27.82 42.30
CA GLU A 183 14.62 28.40 41.33
C GLU A 183 15.24 28.44 39.92
N ALA A 184 16.54 28.75 39.84
CA ALA A 184 17.31 28.66 38.60
C ALA A 184 17.50 27.20 38.13
N CYS A 185 17.62 26.25 39.05
CA CYS A 185 17.68 24.82 38.73
C CYS A 185 16.35 24.31 38.15
N GLU A 186 15.21 24.67 38.75
CA GLU A 186 13.89 24.29 38.22
C GLU A 186 13.67 24.87 36.82
N THR A 187 13.99 26.15 36.62
CA THR A 187 13.85 26.82 35.32
C THR A 187 14.72 26.16 34.25
N GLN A 188 16.01 25.96 34.50
CA GLN A 188 16.90 25.30 33.52
C GLN A 188 16.56 23.83 33.29
N THR A 189 15.99 23.13 34.27
CA THR A 189 15.53 21.75 34.09
C THR A 189 14.30 21.72 33.18
N SER A 190 13.37 22.67 33.35
CA SER A 190 12.22 22.82 32.47
C SER A 190 12.63 23.17 31.03
N ASP A 191 13.58 24.09 30.86
CA ASP A 191 14.10 24.48 29.54
C ASP A 191 14.85 23.33 28.86
N ALA A 192 15.69 22.59 29.62
CA ALA A 192 16.39 21.42 29.11
C ALA A 192 15.41 20.29 28.71
N LEU A 193 14.33 20.11 29.46
CA LEU A 193 13.26 19.17 29.13
C LEU A 193 12.51 19.59 27.87
N ALA A 194 12.13 20.87 27.75
CA ALA A 194 11.46 21.41 26.57
C ALA A 194 12.34 21.28 25.32
N ALA A 195 13.63 21.61 25.41
CA ALA A 195 14.59 21.44 24.32
C ALA A 195 14.77 19.95 23.94
N ALA A 196 14.84 19.06 24.93
CA ALA A 196 14.91 17.62 24.68
C ALA A 196 13.64 17.09 24.00
N MET A 197 12.45 17.55 24.41
CA MET A 197 11.18 17.20 23.78
C MET A 197 11.06 17.77 22.37
N GLN A 198 11.56 18.98 22.13
CA GLN A 198 11.59 19.58 20.80
C GLN A 198 12.55 18.83 19.87
N GLN A 199 13.76 18.46 20.34
CA GLN A 199 14.69 17.61 19.60
C GLN A 199 14.11 16.21 19.33
N LEU A 200 13.36 15.65 20.27
CA LEU A 200 12.62 14.41 20.05
C LEU A 200 11.52 14.59 19.00
N GLY A 201 10.79 15.71 19.03
CA GLY A 201 9.79 16.06 18.02
C GLY A 201 10.39 16.24 16.63
N GLU A 202 11.51 16.95 16.52
CA GLU A 202 12.27 17.13 15.26
C GLU A 202 12.84 15.81 14.74
N ARG A 203 13.34 14.93 15.62
CA ARG A 203 13.79 13.58 15.24
C ARG A 203 12.64 12.68 14.82
N LEU A 204 11.51 12.73 15.50
CA LEU A 204 10.32 11.95 15.12
C LEU A 204 9.74 12.44 13.79
N GLN A 205 9.76 13.75 13.53
CA GLN A 205 9.39 14.31 12.23
C GLN A 205 10.37 13.92 11.11
N GLN A 206 11.67 13.85 11.40
CA GLN A 206 12.66 13.33 10.44
C GLN A 206 12.48 11.82 10.19
N VAL A 207 12.12 11.04 11.21
CA VAL A 207 11.87 9.60 11.07
C VAL A 207 10.59 9.29 10.28
N ASP A 208 9.54 10.10 10.39
CA ASP A 208 8.34 9.97 9.55
C ASP A 208 8.62 10.26 8.06
N GLU A 209 9.61 11.11 7.77
CA GLU A 209 10.00 11.48 6.40
C GLU A 209 11.11 10.56 5.81
N ASP A 210 12.04 10.03 6.62
CA ASP A 210 13.24 9.28 6.17
C ASP A 210 13.15 7.73 6.33
N ALA A 211 12.07 7.15 6.89
CA ALA A 211 12.04 5.70 7.24
C ALA A 211 11.30 4.68 6.31
N PRO A 212 10.70 5.00 5.14
CA PRO A 212 10.04 3.95 4.33
C PRO A 212 11.00 3.07 3.50
N ASP A 213 12.26 3.47 3.30
CA ASP A 213 13.11 2.95 2.21
C ASP A 213 14.30 2.07 2.63
N SER A 214 14.43 1.72 3.92
CA SER A 214 15.35 0.66 4.34
C SER A 214 14.77 -0.73 4.09
N PRO A 215 15.55 -1.69 3.57
CA PRO A 215 15.04 -3.04 3.32
C PRO A 215 14.67 -3.73 4.63
N LEU A 216 13.46 -4.31 4.67
CA LEU A 216 13.07 -5.20 5.75
C LEU A 216 14.08 -6.37 5.91
N PRO A 217 14.23 -6.93 7.14
CA PRO A 217 15.04 -8.12 7.36
C PRO A 217 14.64 -9.26 6.41
N GLY A 218 15.62 -10.01 5.90
CA GLY A 218 15.42 -11.03 4.87
C GLY A 218 14.29 -12.02 5.19
N ALA A 219 14.24 -12.54 6.42
CA ALA A 219 13.17 -13.46 6.84
C ALA A 219 11.76 -12.85 6.77
N ALA A 220 11.63 -11.54 7.06
CA ALA A 220 10.35 -10.84 6.92
C ALA A 220 9.98 -10.68 5.44
N ARG A 221 10.95 -10.30 4.59
CA ARG A 221 10.73 -10.20 3.13
C ARG A 221 10.34 -11.54 2.51
N ASP A 222 11.00 -12.63 2.88
CA ASP A 222 10.68 -13.98 2.39
C ASP A 222 9.25 -14.39 2.78
N ARG A 223 8.84 -14.07 4.02
CA ARG A 223 7.48 -14.34 4.47
C ARG A 223 6.44 -13.54 3.69
N LEU A 224 6.71 -12.27 3.43
CA LEU A 224 5.84 -11.40 2.64
C LEU A 224 5.77 -11.85 1.17
N GLN A 225 6.90 -12.29 0.59
CA GLN A 225 6.95 -12.90 -0.73
C GLN A 225 6.01 -14.10 -0.82
N GLN A 226 6.11 -15.04 0.12
CA GLN A 226 5.24 -16.22 0.16
C GLN A 226 3.76 -15.86 0.22
N LEU A 227 3.40 -14.90 1.09
CA LEU A 227 2.01 -14.44 1.21
C LEU A 227 1.52 -13.79 -0.10
N CYS A 228 2.36 -13.01 -0.78
CA CYS A 228 2.01 -12.41 -2.07
C CYS A 228 1.73 -13.50 -3.12
N LEU A 229 2.60 -14.49 -3.24
CA LEU A 229 2.41 -15.58 -4.22
C LEU A 229 1.16 -16.43 -3.92
N GLN A 230 0.83 -16.58 -2.63
CA GLN A 230 -0.34 -17.33 -2.17
C GLN A 230 -1.65 -16.58 -2.46
N HIS A 231 -1.74 -15.30 -2.08
CA HIS A 231 -3.00 -14.54 -2.11
C HIS A 231 -3.19 -13.71 -3.38
N ARG A 232 -2.09 -13.34 -4.06
CA ARG A 232 -2.08 -12.59 -5.32
C ARG A 232 -2.85 -11.26 -5.26
N GLY A 233 -2.95 -10.66 -4.08
CA GLY A 233 -3.56 -9.34 -3.88
C GLY A 233 -2.62 -8.27 -4.45
N GLY A 234 -3.08 -7.49 -5.42
CA GLY A 234 -2.15 -6.73 -6.27
C GLY A 234 -1.58 -5.49 -5.62
N ARG A 235 -2.32 -4.78 -4.75
CA ARG A 235 -1.73 -3.71 -3.94
C ARG A 235 -0.60 -4.26 -3.07
N PHE A 236 -0.91 -5.28 -2.28
CA PHE A 236 0.05 -5.92 -1.39
C PHE A 236 1.26 -6.48 -2.15
N CYS A 237 1.07 -7.20 -3.25
CA CYS A 237 2.17 -7.74 -4.05
C CYS A 237 3.04 -6.65 -4.69
N THR A 238 2.48 -5.49 -5.00
CA THR A 238 3.24 -4.33 -5.47
C THR A 238 4.11 -3.76 -4.34
N GLU A 239 3.55 -3.61 -3.14
CA GLU A 239 4.31 -3.17 -1.94
C GLU A 239 5.43 -4.18 -1.58
N VAL A 240 5.20 -5.47 -1.79
CA VAL A 240 6.23 -6.52 -1.65
C VAL A 240 7.32 -6.37 -2.71
N ALA A 241 6.95 -6.13 -3.97
CA ALA A 241 7.93 -5.95 -5.04
C ALA A 241 8.86 -4.76 -4.77
N GLU A 242 8.33 -3.64 -4.29
CA GLU A 242 9.10 -2.48 -3.86
C GLU A 242 10.09 -2.85 -2.74
N GLN A 243 9.68 -3.65 -1.76
CA GLN A 243 10.59 -4.11 -0.71
C GLN A 243 11.72 -5.02 -1.22
N GLN A 244 11.44 -5.85 -2.23
CA GLN A 244 12.50 -6.65 -2.86
C GLN A 244 13.45 -5.77 -3.67
N LEU A 245 12.93 -4.76 -4.36
CA LEU A 245 13.70 -3.79 -5.11
C LEU A 245 14.61 -2.93 -4.22
N ILE A 246 14.07 -2.44 -3.09
CA ILE A 246 14.83 -1.74 -2.05
C ILE A 246 15.98 -2.61 -1.54
N ALA A 247 15.72 -3.92 -1.37
CA ALA A 247 16.72 -4.88 -0.92
C ALA A 247 17.67 -5.39 -2.01
N LEU A 248 17.65 -4.79 -3.22
CA LEU A 248 18.47 -5.18 -4.37
C LEU A 248 18.22 -6.63 -4.86
N GLU A 249 17.00 -7.14 -4.69
CA GLU A 249 16.54 -8.47 -5.12
C GLU A 249 15.53 -8.38 -6.28
N PRO A 250 15.91 -7.86 -7.46
CA PRO A 250 14.94 -7.50 -8.49
C PRO A 250 14.25 -8.73 -9.13
N ALA A 251 14.86 -9.91 -9.06
CA ALA A 251 14.22 -11.16 -9.51
C ALA A 251 12.97 -11.51 -8.67
N LEU A 252 13.02 -11.30 -7.36
CA LEU A 252 11.88 -11.52 -6.47
C LEU A 252 10.80 -10.45 -6.67
N ALA A 253 11.20 -9.22 -6.97
CA ALA A 253 10.27 -8.15 -7.34
C ALA A 253 9.49 -8.48 -8.61
N VAL A 254 10.18 -8.92 -9.67
CA VAL A 254 9.55 -9.37 -10.92
C VAL A 254 8.57 -10.52 -10.64
N GLN A 255 8.95 -11.47 -9.78
CA GLN A 255 8.06 -12.57 -9.41
C GLN A 255 6.77 -12.08 -8.71
N ALA A 256 6.90 -11.14 -7.77
CA ALA A 256 5.76 -10.55 -7.05
C ALA A 256 4.85 -9.74 -7.99
N LEU A 257 5.40 -8.97 -8.94
CA LEU A 257 4.61 -8.25 -9.94
C LEU A 257 3.98 -9.18 -10.98
N GLN A 258 4.66 -10.26 -11.36
CA GLN A 258 4.17 -11.21 -12.36
C GLN A 258 2.89 -11.92 -11.90
N VAL A 259 2.78 -12.30 -10.61
CA VAL A 259 1.53 -12.94 -10.12
C VAL A 259 0.33 -12.01 -10.20
N VAL A 260 0.57 -10.70 -10.12
CA VAL A 260 -0.45 -9.66 -10.27
C VAL A 260 -0.84 -9.54 -11.75
N CYS A 261 0.13 -9.53 -12.66
CA CYS A 261 -0.13 -9.58 -14.11
C CYS A 261 -0.92 -10.85 -14.49
N ASP A 262 -0.49 -12.03 -14.03
CA ASP A 262 -1.13 -13.32 -14.32
C ASP A 262 -2.57 -13.41 -13.79
N ALA A 263 -2.90 -12.63 -12.75
CA ALA A 263 -4.27 -12.49 -12.25
C ALA A 263 -5.17 -11.64 -13.18
N GLY A 264 -4.65 -11.21 -14.33
CA GLY A 264 -5.36 -10.44 -15.36
C GLY A 264 -5.27 -8.93 -15.16
N ARG A 265 -4.26 -8.42 -14.46
CA ARG A 265 -4.08 -6.98 -14.23
C ARG A 265 -3.17 -6.38 -15.31
N ALA A 266 -3.79 -5.76 -16.32
CA ALA A 266 -3.08 -5.17 -17.46
C ALA A 266 -2.02 -4.14 -17.04
N SER A 267 -2.34 -3.24 -16.11
CA SER A 267 -1.40 -2.27 -15.52
C SER A 267 -0.19 -2.94 -14.88
N ALA A 268 -0.37 -4.07 -14.19
CA ALA A 268 0.75 -4.84 -13.64
C ALA A 268 1.57 -5.53 -14.72
N CYS A 269 0.93 -5.96 -15.82
CA CYS A 269 1.62 -6.50 -16.99
C CYS A 269 2.48 -5.43 -17.69
N GLU A 270 1.97 -4.21 -17.81
CA GLU A 270 2.70 -3.06 -18.33
C GLU A 270 3.90 -2.73 -17.42
N ARG A 271 3.72 -2.79 -16.11
CA ARG A 271 4.79 -2.56 -15.12
C ARG A 271 5.87 -3.65 -15.11
N VAL A 272 5.50 -4.92 -15.26
CA VAL A 272 6.46 -6.04 -15.23
C VAL A 272 7.17 -6.24 -16.57
N ALA A 273 6.64 -5.72 -17.68
CA ALA A 273 7.25 -5.86 -18.99
C ALA A 273 8.65 -5.21 -19.07
N PRO A 274 8.86 -3.92 -18.71
CA PRO A 274 10.18 -3.28 -18.71
C PRO A 274 11.21 -4.03 -17.87
N LEU A 275 10.80 -4.52 -16.69
CA LEU A 275 11.69 -5.28 -15.81
C LEU A 275 12.10 -6.62 -16.41
N ARG A 276 11.19 -7.32 -17.11
CA ARG A 276 11.52 -8.59 -17.78
C ARG A 276 12.39 -8.38 -19.02
N GLU A 277 12.16 -7.30 -19.77
CA GLU A 277 12.95 -6.94 -20.95
C GLU A 277 14.42 -6.69 -20.62
N LEU A 278 14.71 -6.16 -19.43
CA LEU A 278 16.07 -6.00 -18.93
C LEU A 278 16.81 -7.34 -18.78
N GLY A 279 16.13 -8.45 -18.51
CA GLY A 279 16.75 -9.78 -18.42
C GLY A 279 17.96 -9.80 -17.48
N THR A 280 19.14 -10.13 -18.01
CA THR A 280 20.40 -10.15 -17.24
C THR A 280 20.91 -8.76 -16.85
N ASP A 281 20.45 -7.70 -17.54
CA ASP A 281 20.82 -6.32 -17.23
C ASP A 281 20.06 -5.80 -16.00
N LEU A 282 19.04 -6.52 -15.52
CA LEU A 282 18.34 -6.25 -14.27
C LEU A 282 19.22 -6.62 -13.06
N ARG A 283 20.29 -5.87 -12.90
CA ARG A 283 21.24 -5.96 -11.80
C ARG A 283 21.38 -4.58 -11.16
N LEU A 284 20.76 -4.41 -10.01
CA LEU A 284 20.83 -3.16 -9.26
C LEU A 284 22.20 -3.03 -8.59
N VAL A 285 22.78 -1.84 -8.67
CA VAL A 285 24.05 -1.49 -8.03
C VAL A 285 23.87 -0.23 -7.18
N PRO A 286 24.46 -0.18 -5.97
CA PRO A 286 24.37 1.00 -5.13
C PRO A 286 25.17 2.15 -5.76
N LEU A 287 24.52 3.31 -5.90
CA LEU A 287 25.19 4.53 -6.31
C LEU A 287 26.04 5.09 -5.15
N GLN A 288 27.16 5.72 -5.50
CA GLN A 288 28.02 6.45 -4.56
C GLN A 288 27.86 7.97 -4.68
N GLN A 289 27.28 8.43 -5.79
CA GLN A 289 27.02 9.83 -6.07
C GLN A 289 25.84 9.94 -7.02
N VAL A 290 25.13 11.06 -6.98
CA VAL A 290 24.07 11.37 -7.95
C VAL A 290 24.70 11.55 -9.34
N PRO A 291 24.17 10.90 -10.39
CA PRO A 291 24.71 11.04 -11.74
C PRO A 291 24.47 12.44 -12.31
N CYS A 292 25.23 12.80 -13.34
CA CYS A 292 25.07 14.07 -14.04
C CYS A 292 24.35 13.89 -15.38
N GLY A 293 23.78 14.98 -15.86
CA GLY A 293 23.13 15.03 -17.16
C GLY A 293 21.69 14.55 -17.18
N ARG A 294 21.23 14.26 -18.39
CA ARG A 294 19.83 13.91 -18.67
C ARG A 294 19.70 12.42 -18.91
N TYR A 295 18.60 11.86 -18.44
CA TYR A 295 18.21 10.49 -18.69
C TYR A 295 16.80 10.46 -19.29
N GLN A 296 16.55 9.50 -20.18
CA GLN A 296 15.31 9.38 -20.95
C GLN A 296 14.78 7.95 -20.88
N ALA A 297 13.50 7.79 -20.60
CA ALA A 297 12.76 6.53 -20.74
C ALA A 297 11.97 6.50 -22.05
N ASP A 298 11.67 5.30 -22.53
CA ASP A 298 10.87 5.05 -23.72
C ASP A 298 9.36 5.18 -23.44
N GLY A 299 8.94 6.34 -22.90
CA GLY A 299 7.54 6.69 -22.62
C GLY A 299 7.25 6.96 -21.14
N GLY A 300 6.02 6.65 -20.72
CA GLY A 300 5.54 6.85 -19.35
C GLY A 300 5.17 8.29 -18.99
N ALA A 301 4.59 8.47 -17.80
CA ALA A 301 4.20 9.80 -17.30
C ALA A 301 5.43 10.68 -17.00
N ILE A 302 6.54 10.05 -16.60
CA ILE A 302 7.82 10.68 -16.31
C ILE A 302 8.83 10.06 -17.26
N ASP A 303 9.03 10.69 -18.41
CA ASP A 303 9.87 10.19 -19.50
C ASP A 303 11.29 10.78 -19.45
N ARG A 304 11.49 11.90 -18.77
CA ARG A 304 12.78 12.62 -18.73
C ARG A 304 13.18 13.02 -17.33
N LEU A 305 14.42 12.70 -16.99
CA LEU A 305 15.09 13.10 -15.75
C LEU A 305 16.27 14.01 -16.08
N ASP A 306 16.47 15.08 -15.31
CA ASP A 306 17.58 16.00 -15.49
C ASP A 306 18.27 16.29 -14.16
N PHE A 307 19.44 15.67 -13.99
CA PHE A 307 20.25 15.81 -12.80
C PHE A 307 21.22 17.00 -12.84
N GLY A 308 21.29 17.73 -13.96
CA GLY A 308 22.21 18.84 -14.13
C GLY A 308 23.67 18.44 -13.87
N ASP A 309 24.31 19.12 -12.92
CA ASP A 309 25.68 18.87 -12.46
C ASP A 309 25.76 17.87 -11.29
N GLY A 310 24.72 17.06 -11.09
CA GLY A 310 24.64 16.07 -10.01
C GLY A 310 24.18 16.66 -8.67
N THR A 311 23.65 17.89 -8.68
CA THR A 311 23.12 18.56 -7.47
C THR A 311 21.63 18.31 -7.23
N ARG A 312 20.93 17.71 -8.19
CA ARG A 312 19.49 17.45 -8.10
C ARG A 312 19.23 16.04 -7.60
N GLY A 313 18.58 15.96 -6.44
CA GLY A 313 18.29 14.70 -5.75
C GLY A 313 19.27 14.41 -4.62
N ARG A 314 18.84 13.57 -3.68
CA ARG A 314 19.63 13.12 -2.53
C ARG A 314 20.00 11.66 -2.71
N LEU A 315 21.19 11.29 -2.26
CA LEU A 315 21.62 9.89 -2.25
C LEU A 315 21.36 9.31 -0.86
N GLU A 316 20.59 8.23 -0.79
CA GLU A 316 20.24 7.52 0.45
C GLU A 316 20.30 6.01 0.17
N ASP A 317 21.09 5.27 0.97
CA ASP A 317 21.29 3.82 0.81
C ASP A 317 21.55 3.36 -0.65
N GLY A 318 22.29 4.17 -1.40
CA GLY A 318 22.66 3.93 -2.80
C GLY A 318 21.51 4.07 -3.80
N ALA A 319 20.38 4.67 -3.41
CA ALA A 319 19.30 5.13 -4.27
C ALA A 319 19.32 6.66 -4.41
N ILE A 320 18.77 7.18 -5.50
CA ILE A 320 18.56 8.60 -5.72
C ILE A 320 17.11 8.92 -5.39
N HIS A 321 16.91 9.88 -4.50
CA HIS A 321 15.61 10.45 -4.15
C HIS A 321 15.51 11.80 -4.85
N LEU A 322 14.68 11.86 -5.89
CA LEU A 322 14.51 13.05 -6.73
C LEU A 322 13.13 13.66 -6.48
N GLN A 323 13.11 14.90 -5.99
CA GLN A 323 11.87 15.67 -5.87
C GLN A 323 11.45 16.22 -7.23
N GLN A 324 10.25 15.87 -7.68
CA GLN A 324 9.67 16.35 -8.93
C GLN A 324 8.16 16.56 -8.76
N ASP A 325 7.67 17.74 -9.09
CA ASP A 325 6.25 18.11 -9.03
C ASP A 325 5.56 17.86 -7.67
N GLY A 326 6.33 17.90 -6.57
CA GLY A 326 5.84 17.65 -5.21
C GLY A 326 5.83 16.18 -4.79
N GLU A 327 6.32 15.28 -5.64
CA GLU A 327 6.48 13.86 -5.36
C GLU A 327 7.97 13.48 -5.33
N THR A 328 8.30 12.47 -4.52
CA THR A 328 9.65 11.88 -4.48
C THR A 328 9.70 10.67 -5.40
N LEU A 329 10.61 10.70 -6.37
CA LEU A 329 10.91 9.58 -7.26
C LEU A 329 12.13 8.84 -6.75
N VAL A 330 12.03 7.52 -6.59
CA VAL A 330 13.15 6.69 -6.16
C VAL A 330 13.76 5.97 -7.36
N LEU A 331 15.07 6.14 -7.53
CA LEU A 331 15.81 5.59 -8.66
C LEU A 331 17.04 4.81 -8.17
N ARG A 332 17.37 3.69 -8.81
CA ARG A 332 18.67 3.01 -8.61
C ARG A 332 19.39 2.80 -9.93
N GLN A 333 20.71 2.65 -9.85
CA GLN A 333 21.52 2.38 -11.02
C GLN A 333 21.48 0.88 -11.36
N LEU A 334 21.35 0.60 -12.65
CA LEU A 334 21.58 -0.72 -13.24
C LEU A 334 23.07 -0.91 -13.52
N GLY A 335 23.53 -2.14 -13.51
CA GLY A 335 24.95 -2.47 -13.70
C GLY A 335 25.57 -2.02 -15.03
N ASN A 336 24.74 -1.62 -16.00
CA ASN A 336 25.13 -1.07 -17.30
C ASN A 336 25.21 0.48 -17.31
N GLY A 337 24.90 1.15 -16.20
CA GLY A 337 24.96 2.61 -16.05
C GLY A 337 23.61 3.32 -16.20
N ASP A 338 22.56 2.62 -16.65
CA ASP A 338 21.21 3.17 -16.73
C ASP A 338 20.59 3.34 -15.35
N LEU A 339 19.48 4.07 -15.26
CA LEU A 339 18.68 4.19 -14.05
C LEU A 339 17.39 3.39 -14.18
N LEU A 340 16.92 2.85 -13.06
CA LEU A 340 15.65 2.15 -12.95
C LEU A 340 14.77 2.86 -11.93
N GLY A 341 13.51 3.09 -12.30
CA GLY A 341 12.42 3.46 -11.41
C GLY A 341 12.11 2.36 -10.39
N MET A 342 12.01 2.72 -9.11
CA MET A 342 11.93 1.75 -8.03
C MET A 342 10.51 1.53 -7.49
N ASP A 343 9.54 2.28 -8.01
CA ASP A 343 8.19 2.41 -7.46
C ASP A 343 7.12 2.49 -8.56
N THR A 344 5.87 2.57 -8.12
CA THR A 344 4.73 2.72 -9.04
C THR A 344 4.66 4.10 -9.70
N GLN A 345 5.18 5.17 -9.08
CA GLN A 345 5.17 6.52 -9.67
C GLN A 345 6.03 6.59 -10.92
N THR A 346 7.23 6.00 -10.86
CA THR A 346 8.16 5.87 -11.99
C THR A 346 7.74 4.78 -12.97
N GLY A 347 6.78 3.92 -12.60
CA GLY A 347 6.29 2.82 -13.43
C GLY A 347 7.32 1.71 -13.67
N TYR A 348 8.33 1.61 -12.79
CA TYR A 348 9.48 0.72 -12.96
C TYR A 348 10.25 0.91 -14.29
N GLN A 349 10.25 2.14 -14.80
CA GLN A 349 10.84 2.45 -16.09
C GLN A 349 12.37 2.45 -16.06
N ARG A 350 12.95 2.05 -17.18
CA ARG A 350 14.38 2.18 -17.47
C ARG A 350 14.65 3.56 -18.08
N TYR A 351 15.57 4.31 -17.50
CA TYR A 351 16.03 5.59 -18.00
C TYR A 351 17.48 5.46 -18.49
N GLN A 352 17.70 5.76 -19.77
CA GLN A 352 19.00 5.70 -20.41
C GLN A 352 19.66 7.09 -20.42
N PRO A 353 20.99 7.18 -20.24
CA PRO A 353 21.70 8.45 -20.30
C PRO A 353 21.62 9.04 -21.72
N VAL A 354 21.23 10.31 -21.81
CA VAL A 354 21.23 11.06 -23.08
C VAL A 354 22.68 11.42 -23.43
N PRO A 355 23.20 10.97 -24.59
CA PRO A 355 24.58 11.23 -24.98
C PRO A 355 24.93 12.72 -24.98
N GLY A 356 26.14 13.04 -24.51
CA GLY A 356 26.65 14.42 -24.48
C GLY A 356 26.11 15.29 -23.34
N THR A 357 25.36 14.72 -22.39
CA THR A 357 24.82 15.48 -21.24
C THR A 357 25.47 15.14 -19.91
N ALA A 358 26.22 14.03 -19.82
CA ALA A 358 26.71 13.43 -18.57
C ALA A 358 27.89 14.17 -17.90
N GLN A 359 28.16 15.43 -18.23
CA GLN A 359 29.32 16.17 -17.72
C GLN A 359 28.92 17.02 -16.52
N CYS A 360 29.35 16.59 -15.32
CA CYS A 360 29.30 17.45 -14.15
C CYS A 360 30.28 18.60 -14.34
N THR A 361 29.85 19.84 -14.13
CA THR A 361 30.80 20.95 -14.06
C THR A 361 31.51 20.86 -12.71
N PRO A 362 32.85 20.78 -12.64
CA PRO A 362 33.53 20.77 -11.35
C PRO A 362 33.21 22.07 -10.58
N PRO A 363 33.17 22.04 -9.23
CA PRO A 363 32.95 23.25 -8.44
C PRO A 363 33.96 24.30 -8.86
N ARG A 364 33.49 25.52 -9.18
CA ARG A 364 34.40 26.64 -9.44
C ARG A 364 35.18 26.88 -8.16
N GLU A 365 36.46 26.52 -8.14
CA GLU A 365 37.39 27.03 -7.14
C GLU A 365 37.28 28.56 -7.18
N GLY A 366 36.78 29.13 -6.09
CA GLY A 366 36.73 30.56 -5.91
C GLY A 366 38.14 31.09 -6.05
N ARG A 367 38.47 31.69 -7.18
CA ARG A 367 39.65 32.52 -7.30
C ARG A 367 39.48 33.62 -6.27
N GLY A 368 40.24 33.52 -5.18
CA GLY A 368 40.42 34.63 -4.26
C GLY A 368 40.78 35.85 -5.11
N SER A 369 39.95 36.89 -5.03
CA SER A 369 40.26 38.18 -5.62
C SER A 369 41.57 38.69 -5.02
N PRO A 370 42.49 39.23 -5.86
CA PRO A 370 43.76 39.78 -5.41
C PRO A 370 43.59 41.03 -4.54
#